data_AF-A0A2U8WX45-F1
#
_entry.id   AF-A0A2U8WX45-F1
#
_cell.length_a   1.000
_cell.length_b   1.000
_cell.length_c   1.000
_cell.angle_alpha   90.00
_cell.angle_beta   90.00
_cell.angle_gamma   90.00
#
_symmetry.space_group_name_H-M   'P 1'
#
loop_
_entity.id
_entity.type
_entity.pdbx_description
1 polymer ?
#
loop_
_entity_poly.entity_id
_entity_poly.type
_entity_poly.pdbx_seq_one_letter_code
_entity_poly.pdbx_strand_id
1 'polypeptide(L)'
;MLPFLRRTPPAPPTPPAAPEERLTALDRLRGALVGLVVLHHAVLAYCSFGHVDRAHYALSTAPIVDPQRWGGFDRLVLLDDAFFMPLLFGLSGLFVRDGLERKGAGAYLRGRARRLGLPFAVAVTTLMPLAYYPSYLQAGGRPGFAAFWVRTVTTGPWPSGPPWFIGVLLAFDAAAAVLFVLRTRDRPGRARAPGRGFLLLVGLSGLAYLPLLLAVGPARWVGIGPLAIQASRIGLYAAYFATGVALGRGGRPALLDVGRALAARWRPWGLLALAAGAALVAAAAIGSRLPAREALALAGAARTVFCAAAALALPALFLRFGGRRSAAWDSLSANAFAIYLLHYPAVTWAQAALLGLPLGAPLKGAVVFVVAFAASWAGAWALRRIPPVRKVL
;
A
#
# COMPACT_ATOMS: atom_id res chain seq x y z
N MET A 1 -3.26 32.93 55.69
CA MET A 1 -3.99 31.74 55.22
C MET A 1 -3.93 31.70 53.70
N LEU A 2 -2.98 30.97 53.12
CA LEU A 2 -2.81 30.80 51.67
C LEU A 2 -2.89 29.28 51.38
N PRO A 3 -3.83 28.81 50.55
CA PRO A 3 -4.03 27.39 50.34
C PRO A 3 -2.93 26.80 49.44
N PHE A 4 -2.28 25.76 49.95
CA PHE A 4 -1.31 24.94 49.24
C PHE A 4 -1.89 24.36 47.94
N LEU A 5 -1.30 24.74 46.81
CA LEU A 5 -1.53 24.12 45.50
C LEU A 5 -1.04 22.66 45.53
N ARG A 6 -1.97 21.70 45.65
CA ARG A 6 -1.70 20.28 45.41
C ARG A 6 -1.36 20.09 43.93
N ARG A 7 -0.08 19.83 43.64
CA ARG A 7 0.36 19.31 42.33
C ARG A 7 -0.33 17.95 42.11
N THR A 8 -1.16 17.85 41.09
CA THR A 8 -1.67 16.57 40.58
C THR A 8 -0.48 15.73 40.08
N PRO A 9 -0.33 14.48 40.51
CA PRO A 9 0.73 13.62 40.01
C PRO A 9 0.55 13.39 38.50
N PRO A 10 1.64 13.28 37.72
CA PRO A 10 1.56 12.97 36.31
C PRO A 10 0.85 11.62 36.11
N ALA A 11 -0.09 11.56 35.16
CA ALA A 11 -0.81 10.34 34.83
C ALA A 11 0.18 9.20 34.57
N PRO A 12 -0.06 7.99 35.13
CA PRO A 12 0.85 6.87 34.96
C PRO A 12 1.02 6.55 33.46
N PRO A 13 2.24 6.21 33.02
CA PRO A 13 2.46 5.82 31.63
C PRO A 13 1.55 4.64 31.31
N THR A 14 0.77 4.77 30.24
CA THR A 14 -0.15 3.71 29.79
C THR A 14 0.63 2.40 29.66
N PRO A 15 0.19 1.32 30.35
CA PRO A 15 0.91 0.05 30.31
C PRO A 15 1.04 -0.43 28.87
N PRO A 16 2.16 -1.09 28.52
CA PRO A 16 2.37 -1.58 27.16
C PRO A 16 1.27 -2.59 26.80
N ALA A 17 0.68 -2.42 25.61
CA ALA A 17 -0.38 -3.30 25.11
C ALA A 17 0.02 -4.78 25.18
N ALA A 18 -0.95 -5.65 25.50
CA ALA A 18 -0.76 -7.09 25.61
C ALA A 18 -0.34 -7.71 24.25
N PRO A 19 0.28 -8.91 24.23
CA PRO A 19 0.76 -9.56 23.00
C PRO A 19 -0.30 -9.67 21.88
N GLU A 20 -1.55 -9.99 22.24
CA GLU A 20 -2.66 -10.12 21.31
C GLU A 20 -3.09 -8.76 20.73
N GLU A 21 -3.14 -7.72 21.57
CA GLU A 21 -3.48 -6.35 21.17
C GLU A 21 -2.49 -5.75 20.16
N ARG A 22 -1.23 -6.20 20.16
CA ARG A 22 -0.22 -5.72 19.20
C ARG A 22 -0.32 -6.36 17.83
N LEU A 23 -0.74 -7.63 17.76
CA LEU A 23 -1.05 -8.25 16.47
C LEU A 23 -2.28 -7.55 15.87
N THR A 24 -3.29 -7.26 16.68
CA THR A 24 -4.45 -6.45 16.30
C THR A 24 -4.04 -5.06 15.79
N ALA A 25 -3.07 -4.40 16.43
CA ALA A 25 -2.56 -3.11 15.97
C ALA A 25 -1.93 -3.18 14.56
N LEU A 26 -1.21 -4.25 14.23
CA LEU A 26 -0.64 -4.45 12.90
C LEU A 26 -1.71 -4.77 11.85
N ASP A 27 -2.75 -5.52 12.21
CA ASP A 27 -3.88 -5.76 11.31
C ASP A 27 -4.68 -4.47 11.05
N ARG A 28 -4.84 -3.61 12.07
CA ARG A 28 -5.43 -2.28 11.93
C ARG A 28 -4.59 -1.34 11.08
N LEU A 29 -3.26 -1.41 11.21
CA LEU A 29 -2.37 -0.70 10.30
C LEU A 29 -2.59 -1.16 8.85
N ARG A 30 -2.68 -2.48 8.59
CA ARG A 30 -2.99 -2.99 7.25
C ARG A 30 -4.32 -2.43 6.73
N GLY A 31 -5.36 -2.41 7.57
CA GLY A 31 -6.65 -1.80 7.23
C GLY A 31 -6.56 -0.31 6.91
N ALA A 32 -5.79 0.45 7.70
CA ALA A 32 -5.54 1.87 7.44
C ALA A 32 -4.81 2.11 6.11
N LEU A 33 -3.80 1.28 5.80
CA LEU A 33 -3.08 1.36 4.53
C LEU A 33 -3.99 1.04 3.34
N VAL A 34 -4.93 0.11 3.47
CA VAL A 34 -5.95 -0.10 2.44
C VAL A 34 -6.84 1.14 2.30
N GLY A 35 -7.22 1.78 3.41
CA GLY A 35 -7.93 3.07 3.36
C GLY A 35 -7.15 4.14 2.59
N LEU A 36 -5.82 4.21 2.77
CA LEU A 36 -4.95 5.08 1.99
C LEU A 36 -4.92 4.71 0.50
N VAL A 37 -4.89 3.41 0.15
CA VAL A 37 -5.03 2.96 -1.25
C VAL A 37 -6.33 3.47 -1.87
N VAL A 38 -7.45 3.43 -1.14
CA VAL A 38 -8.73 3.97 -1.63
C VAL A 38 -8.65 5.49 -1.80
N LEU A 39 -8.09 6.21 -0.83
CA LEU A 39 -7.89 7.66 -0.91
C LEU A 39 -7.02 8.04 -2.11
N HIS A 40 -5.91 7.31 -2.31
CA HIS A 40 -5.00 7.48 -3.43
C HIS A 40 -5.75 7.45 -4.76
N HIS A 41 -6.46 6.36 -5.01
CA HIS A 41 -7.18 6.17 -6.26
C HIS A 41 -8.37 7.12 -6.39
N ALA A 42 -9.01 7.52 -5.28
CA ALA A 42 -10.09 8.49 -5.29
C ALA A 42 -9.63 9.87 -5.79
N VAL A 43 -8.39 10.28 -5.50
CA VAL A 43 -7.90 11.63 -5.86
C VAL A 43 -7.11 11.69 -7.17
N LEU A 44 -6.59 10.56 -7.68
CA LEU A 44 -5.77 10.51 -8.89
C LEU A 44 -6.44 11.17 -10.11
N ALA A 45 -7.77 11.07 -10.24
CA ALA A 45 -8.52 11.67 -11.33
C ALA A 45 -8.50 13.20 -11.35
N TYR A 46 -8.00 13.85 -10.30
CA TYR A 46 -8.01 15.30 -10.09
C TYR A 46 -6.60 15.90 -9.96
N CYS A 47 -5.55 15.11 -10.20
CA CYS A 47 -4.16 15.56 -10.18
C CYS A 47 -3.81 16.42 -11.40
N SER A 48 -2.97 17.44 -11.22
CA SER A 48 -2.65 18.42 -12.28
C SER A 48 -1.91 17.79 -13.47
N PHE A 49 -1.17 16.70 -13.24
CA PHE A 49 -0.48 15.93 -14.27
C PHE A 49 -1.39 14.95 -15.02
N GLY A 50 -2.71 14.98 -14.78
CA GLY A 50 -3.68 14.05 -15.37
C GLY A 50 -3.78 14.16 -16.89
N HIS A 51 -3.62 13.05 -17.61
CA HIS A 51 -3.72 12.95 -19.06
C HIS A 51 -4.46 11.67 -19.50
N VAL A 52 -5.36 11.83 -20.48
CA VAL A 52 -6.07 10.72 -21.16
C VAL A 52 -5.32 10.33 -22.42
N ASP A 53 -4.83 9.10 -22.47
CA ASP A 53 -4.35 8.49 -23.71
C ASP A 53 -5.56 7.91 -24.47
N ARG A 54 -5.98 8.60 -25.52
CA ARG A 54 -7.16 8.20 -26.32
C ARG A 54 -6.89 6.97 -27.20
N ALA A 55 -5.63 6.73 -27.57
CA ALA A 55 -5.27 5.55 -28.37
C ALA A 55 -5.20 4.30 -27.47
N HIS A 56 -4.69 4.47 -26.25
CA HIS A 56 -4.49 3.41 -25.29
C HIS A 56 -5.00 3.83 -23.92
N TYR A 57 -6.32 3.77 -23.71
CA TYR A 57 -6.97 4.21 -22.46
C TYR A 57 -6.29 3.69 -21.17
N ALA A 58 -5.75 2.46 -21.21
CA ALA A 58 -5.05 1.84 -20.07
C ALA A 58 -3.69 2.47 -19.73
N LEU A 59 -3.11 3.25 -20.64
CA LEU A 59 -1.86 4.01 -20.46
C LEU A 59 -2.11 5.46 -20.00
N SER A 60 -3.37 5.86 -19.83
CA SER A 60 -3.73 7.13 -19.18
C SER A 60 -3.12 7.21 -17.77
N THR A 61 -2.86 8.42 -17.29
CA THR A 61 -2.25 8.63 -15.96
C THR A 61 -3.11 8.10 -14.82
N ALA A 62 -4.43 8.07 -15.03
CA ALA A 62 -5.44 7.49 -14.17
C ALA A 62 -6.59 6.97 -15.06
N PRO A 63 -7.43 6.02 -14.61
CA PRO A 63 -8.55 5.53 -15.41
C PRO A 63 -9.52 6.64 -15.80
N ILE A 64 -9.81 7.53 -14.86
CA ILE A 64 -10.61 8.73 -15.09
C ILE A 64 -9.75 9.94 -14.88
N VAL A 65 -9.92 10.93 -15.75
CA VAL A 65 -9.14 12.17 -15.74
C VAL A 65 -10.14 13.33 -15.88
N ASP A 66 -10.42 14.02 -14.78
CA ASP A 66 -11.46 15.06 -14.69
C ASP A 66 -10.93 16.46 -15.05
N PRO A 67 -11.64 17.32 -15.79
CA PRO A 67 -11.15 18.66 -16.10
C PRO A 67 -10.81 19.51 -14.86
N GLN A 68 -11.44 19.26 -13.71
CA GLN A 68 -11.15 19.94 -12.46
C GLN A 68 -9.88 19.37 -11.82
N ARG A 69 -8.88 20.23 -11.62
CA ARG A 69 -7.55 19.86 -11.11
C ARG A 69 -7.21 20.58 -9.82
N TRP A 70 -6.40 19.94 -8.97
CA TRP A 70 -5.86 20.58 -7.77
C TRP A 70 -4.47 20.08 -7.39
N GLY A 71 -3.47 20.96 -7.35
CA GLY A 71 -2.09 20.63 -6.97
C GLY A 71 -1.91 20.18 -5.51
N GLY A 72 -2.93 20.32 -4.66
CA GLY A 72 -2.95 19.67 -3.35
C GLY A 72 -2.97 18.14 -3.47
N PHE A 73 -3.70 17.59 -4.45
CA PHE A 73 -3.72 16.16 -4.68
C PHE A 73 -2.41 15.63 -5.23
N ASP A 74 -1.66 16.41 -6.01
CA ASP A 74 -0.33 16.00 -6.47
C ASP A 74 0.62 15.74 -5.29
N ARG A 75 0.58 16.61 -4.27
CA ARG A 75 1.38 16.47 -3.04
C ARG A 75 0.90 15.29 -2.19
N LEU A 76 -0.42 15.10 -2.08
CA LEU A 76 -1.00 13.95 -1.39
C LEU A 76 -0.55 12.65 -2.04
N VAL A 77 -0.72 12.52 -3.36
CA VAL A 77 -0.30 11.37 -4.17
C VAL A 77 1.20 11.15 -4.05
N LEU A 78 2.01 12.20 -4.16
CA LEU A 78 3.47 12.11 -4.02
C LEU A 78 3.89 11.49 -2.69
N LEU A 79 3.31 11.96 -1.59
CA LEU A 79 3.61 11.47 -0.25
C LEU A 79 3.08 10.05 -0.05
N ASP A 80 1.82 9.82 -0.36
CA ASP A 80 1.16 8.54 -0.13
C ASP A 80 1.88 7.40 -0.90
N ASP A 81 2.05 7.57 -2.21
CA ASP A 81 2.74 6.65 -3.11
C ASP A 81 4.20 6.33 -2.70
N ALA A 82 4.81 7.16 -1.86
CA ALA A 82 6.16 6.94 -1.40
C ALA A 82 6.28 5.74 -0.46
N PHE A 83 5.24 5.40 0.32
CA PHE A 83 5.41 4.44 1.41
C PHE A 83 4.34 3.35 1.51
N PHE A 84 3.08 3.54 1.10
CA PHE A 84 2.03 2.57 1.45
C PHE A 84 2.27 1.20 0.80
N MET A 85 2.69 1.15 -0.47
CA MET A 85 3.00 -0.12 -1.14
C MET A 85 4.22 -0.82 -0.55
N PRO A 86 5.40 -0.17 -0.41
CA PRO A 86 6.54 -0.80 0.27
C PRO A 86 6.18 -1.28 1.68
N LEU A 87 5.42 -0.50 2.45
CA LEU A 87 5.00 -0.90 3.80
C LEU A 87 4.05 -2.10 3.79
N LEU A 88 3.09 -2.17 2.86
CA LEU A 88 2.21 -3.34 2.69
C LEU A 88 3.01 -4.61 2.34
N PHE A 89 4.03 -4.51 1.48
CA PHE A 89 4.97 -5.61 1.22
C PHE A 89 5.73 -6.01 2.49
N GLY A 90 6.24 -5.03 3.25
CA GLY A 90 6.93 -5.28 4.52
C GLY A 90 6.04 -5.99 5.55
N LEU A 91 4.80 -5.53 5.74
CA LEU A 91 3.83 -6.16 6.64
C LEU A 91 3.46 -7.57 6.19
N SER A 92 3.42 -7.82 4.88
CA SER A 92 3.14 -9.15 4.33
C SER A 92 4.30 -10.13 4.58
N GLY A 93 5.54 -9.64 4.61
CA GLY A 93 6.74 -10.43 4.91
C GLY A 93 6.82 -10.94 6.35
N LEU A 94 6.21 -10.25 7.33
CA LEU A 94 6.37 -10.53 8.77
C LEU A 94 6.05 -11.97 9.18
N PHE A 95 5.10 -12.62 8.50
CA PHE A 95 4.60 -13.95 8.87
C PHE A 95 4.96 -15.05 7.87
N VAL A 96 5.81 -14.75 6.87
CA VAL A 96 6.19 -15.70 5.82
C VAL A 96 6.98 -16.87 6.43
N ARG A 97 7.98 -16.57 7.27
CA ARG A 97 8.83 -17.61 7.87
C ARG A 97 8.03 -18.52 8.81
N ASP A 98 7.27 -17.95 9.75
CA ASP A 98 6.36 -18.72 10.62
C ASP A 98 5.37 -19.58 9.83
N GLY A 99 4.94 -19.11 8.64
CA GLY A 99 4.10 -19.85 7.73
C GLY A 99 4.81 -21.04 7.08
N LEU A 100 6.03 -20.83 6.62
CA LEU A 100 6.87 -21.85 5.98
C LEU A 100 7.34 -22.92 6.96
N GLU A 101 7.80 -22.53 8.15
CA GLU A 101 8.26 -23.47 9.19
C GLU A 101 7.13 -24.36 9.69
N ARG A 102 5.91 -23.83 9.83
CA ARG A 102 4.76 -24.60 10.32
C ARG A 102 4.10 -25.50 9.29
N LYS A 103 4.12 -25.12 8.00
CA LYS A 103 3.34 -25.80 6.95
C LYS A 103 4.22 -26.53 5.93
N GLY A 104 5.51 -26.19 5.85
CA GLY A 104 6.36 -26.52 4.71
C GLY A 104 6.04 -25.67 3.46
N ALA A 105 7.00 -25.63 2.53
CA ALA A 105 6.93 -24.78 1.33
C ALA A 105 5.69 -25.08 0.44
N GLY A 106 5.41 -26.35 0.17
CA GLY A 106 4.31 -26.74 -0.71
C GLY A 106 2.92 -26.35 -0.18
N ALA A 107 2.62 -26.67 1.09
CA ALA A 107 1.34 -26.32 1.69
C ALA A 107 1.22 -24.81 1.96
N TYR A 108 2.33 -24.12 2.24
CA TYR A 108 2.39 -22.66 2.29
C TYR A 108 1.94 -22.05 0.96
N LEU A 109 2.61 -22.40 -0.15
CA LEU A 109 2.32 -21.85 -1.47
C LEU A 109 0.90 -22.18 -1.95
N ARG A 110 0.41 -23.40 -1.70
CA ARG A 110 -0.99 -23.76 -1.99
C ARG A 110 -1.98 -22.88 -1.22
N GLY A 111 -1.67 -22.58 0.05
CA GLY A 111 -2.46 -21.66 0.86
C GLY A 111 -2.46 -20.23 0.31
N ARG A 112 -1.30 -19.74 -0.14
CA ARG A 112 -1.17 -18.41 -0.77
C ARG A 112 -1.89 -18.36 -2.12
N ALA A 113 -1.72 -19.34 -2.99
CA ALA A 113 -2.43 -19.43 -4.26
C ALA A 113 -3.95 -19.38 -4.10
N ARG A 114 -4.50 -20.05 -3.07
CA ARG A 114 -5.94 -20.00 -2.78
C ARG A 114 -6.41 -18.65 -2.23
N ARG A 115 -5.64 -18.00 -1.35
CA ARG A 115 -6.03 -16.75 -0.68
C ARG A 115 -5.69 -15.49 -1.46
N LEU A 116 -4.75 -15.57 -2.37
CA LEU A 116 -4.26 -14.45 -3.18
C LEU A 116 -4.46 -14.71 -4.66
N GLY A 117 -4.03 -15.87 -5.17
CA GLY A 117 -4.07 -16.19 -6.60
C GLY A 117 -5.49 -16.29 -7.15
N LEU A 118 -6.39 -16.97 -6.44
CA LEU A 118 -7.80 -17.05 -6.84
C LEU A 118 -8.48 -15.67 -6.83
N PRO A 119 -8.42 -14.87 -5.74
CA PRO A 119 -8.93 -13.49 -5.77
C PRO A 119 -8.30 -12.61 -6.85
N PHE A 120 -6.99 -12.75 -7.11
CA PHE A 120 -6.30 -12.06 -8.19
C PHE A 120 -6.90 -12.42 -9.55
N ALA A 121 -7.03 -13.72 -9.86
CA ALA A 121 -7.59 -14.19 -11.13
C ALA A 121 -9.03 -13.69 -11.34
N VAL A 122 -9.87 -13.76 -10.31
CA VAL A 122 -11.23 -13.21 -10.35
C VAL A 122 -11.20 -11.69 -10.57
N ALA A 123 -10.37 -10.95 -9.83
CA ALA A 123 -10.29 -9.51 -9.93
C ALA A 123 -9.83 -9.03 -11.32
N VAL A 124 -8.77 -9.63 -11.88
CA VAL A 124 -8.25 -9.20 -13.19
C VAL A 124 -9.17 -9.58 -14.35
N THR A 125 -9.97 -10.64 -14.22
CA THR A 125 -10.92 -11.05 -15.26
C THR A 125 -12.29 -10.41 -15.12
N THR A 126 -12.65 -9.82 -13.97
CA THR A 126 -14.00 -9.25 -13.76
C THR A 126 -13.94 -7.81 -13.28
N LEU A 127 -13.35 -7.56 -12.10
CA LEU A 127 -13.31 -6.25 -11.46
C LEU A 127 -12.49 -5.25 -12.27
N MET A 128 -11.37 -5.65 -12.87
CA MET A 128 -10.53 -4.74 -13.63
C MET A 128 -11.19 -4.29 -14.94
N PRO A 129 -11.75 -5.18 -15.78
CA PRO A 129 -12.60 -4.74 -16.89
C PRO A 129 -13.73 -3.80 -16.43
N LEU A 130 -14.44 -4.14 -15.35
CA LEU A 130 -15.51 -3.29 -14.83
C LEU A 130 -15.00 -1.89 -14.42
N ALA A 131 -13.82 -1.82 -13.79
CA ALA A 131 -13.23 -0.55 -13.36
C ALA A 131 -12.72 0.30 -14.53
N TYR A 132 -12.16 -0.33 -15.57
CA TYR A 132 -11.59 0.37 -16.72
C TYR A 132 -12.58 0.67 -17.84
N TYR A 133 -13.79 0.10 -17.82
CA TYR A 133 -14.81 0.42 -18.81
C TYR A 133 -15.14 1.93 -18.91
N PRO A 134 -15.34 2.70 -17.82
CA PRO A 134 -15.55 4.13 -17.93
C PRO A 134 -14.32 4.88 -18.48
N SER A 135 -13.10 4.36 -18.28
CA SER A 135 -11.88 4.88 -18.91
C SER A 135 -11.91 4.70 -20.43
N TYR A 136 -12.29 3.51 -20.89
CA TYR A 136 -12.48 3.21 -22.31
C TYR A 136 -13.52 4.12 -22.96
N LEU A 137 -14.65 4.36 -22.28
CA LEU A 137 -15.67 5.30 -22.77
C LEU A 137 -15.13 6.74 -22.80
N GLN A 138 -14.43 7.19 -21.75
CA GLN A 138 -13.84 8.53 -21.71
C GLN A 138 -12.82 8.75 -22.85
N ALA A 139 -12.10 7.71 -23.25
CA ALA A 139 -11.17 7.74 -24.37
C ALA A 139 -11.85 7.78 -25.76
N GLY A 140 -13.18 7.69 -25.84
CA GLY A 140 -13.95 7.65 -27.10
C GLY A 140 -14.32 6.24 -27.57
N GLY A 141 -14.19 5.24 -26.71
CA GLY A 141 -14.59 3.87 -26.99
C GLY A 141 -16.10 3.71 -27.28
N ARG A 142 -16.45 2.75 -28.13
CA ARG A 142 -17.86 2.47 -28.48
C ARG A 142 -18.56 1.75 -27.33
N PRO A 143 -19.77 2.15 -26.92
CA PRO A 143 -20.53 1.45 -25.90
C PRO A 143 -20.74 -0.04 -26.23
N GLY A 144 -20.55 -0.89 -25.23
CA GLY A 144 -20.68 -2.34 -25.35
C GLY A 144 -19.77 -3.09 -24.37
N PHE A 145 -20.23 -3.27 -23.13
CA PHE A 145 -19.40 -3.86 -22.07
C PHE A 145 -18.95 -5.29 -22.39
N ALA A 146 -19.82 -6.14 -22.96
CA ALA A 146 -19.47 -7.52 -23.28
C ALA A 146 -18.32 -7.61 -24.30
N ALA A 147 -18.39 -6.84 -25.38
CA ALA A 147 -17.33 -6.79 -26.39
C ALA A 147 -16.02 -6.22 -25.82
N PHE A 148 -16.13 -5.14 -25.03
CA PHE A 148 -14.99 -4.57 -24.32
C PHE A 148 -14.34 -5.58 -23.37
N TRP A 149 -15.15 -6.30 -22.59
CA TRP A 149 -14.71 -7.30 -21.62
C TRP A 149 -13.94 -8.43 -22.31
N VAL A 150 -14.55 -9.06 -23.33
CA VAL A 150 -13.91 -10.13 -24.11
C VAL A 150 -12.58 -9.66 -24.66
N ARG A 151 -12.53 -8.49 -25.30
CA ARG A 151 -11.28 -7.93 -25.86
C ARG A 151 -10.22 -7.74 -24.78
N THR A 152 -10.61 -7.15 -23.64
CA THR A 152 -9.72 -6.86 -22.51
C THR A 152 -9.04 -8.12 -21.95
N VAL A 153 -9.77 -9.23 -21.87
CA VAL A 153 -9.31 -10.51 -21.27
C VAL A 153 -8.86 -11.56 -22.29
N THR A 154 -8.75 -11.21 -23.57
CA THR A 154 -8.24 -12.14 -24.61
C THR A 154 -7.12 -11.50 -25.41
N THR A 155 -7.38 -10.30 -25.96
CA THR A 155 -6.43 -9.56 -26.80
C THR A 155 -5.57 -8.61 -25.98
N GLY A 156 -6.13 -8.08 -24.89
CA GLY A 156 -5.52 -7.03 -24.08
C GLY A 156 -6.36 -5.74 -24.08
N PRO A 157 -6.02 -4.76 -23.23
CA PRO A 157 -4.68 -4.52 -22.69
C PRO A 157 -4.36 -5.18 -21.33
N TRP A 158 -5.23 -6.04 -20.78
CA TRP A 158 -5.02 -6.68 -19.47
C TRP A 158 -4.60 -5.72 -18.34
N PRO A 159 -5.36 -4.63 -18.11
CA PRO A 159 -4.96 -3.68 -17.09
C PRO A 159 -5.00 -4.36 -15.73
N SER A 160 -3.83 -4.56 -15.12
CA SER A 160 -3.75 -5.25 -13.83
C SER A 160 -4.51 -4.50 -12.73
N GLY A 161 -4.64 -3.17 -12.87
CA GLY A 161 -5.13 -2.25 -11.84
C GLY A 161 -4.50 -2.52 -10.48
N PRO A 162 -5.15 -2.15 -9.36
CA PRO A 162 -4.60 -2.36 -8.03
C PRO A 162 -4.13 -3.81 -7.75
N PRO A 163 -4.81 -4.88 -8.20
CA PRO A 163 -4.39 -6.28 -8.03
C PRO A 163 -2.95 -6.64 -8.40
N TRP A 164 -2.21 -5.78 -9.13
CA TRP A 164 -0.79 -5.97 -9.42
C TRP A 164 0.01 -6.34 -8.16
N PHE A 165 -0.31 -5.72 -7.02
CA PHE A 165 0.32 -6.00 -5.73
C PHE A 165 0.19 -7.46 -5.32
N ILE A 166 -1.00 -8.06 -5.50
CA ILE A 166 -1.25 -9.46 -5.16
C ILE A 166 -0.39 -10.37 -6.04
N GLY A 167 -0.33 -10.10 -7.35
CA GLY A 167 0.49 -10.86 -8.28
C GLY A 167 1.97 -10.83 -7.90
N VAL A 168 2.51 -9.65 -7.59
CA VAL A 168 3.91 -9.48 -7.15
C VAL A 168 4.14 -10.14 -5.80
N LEU A 169 3.20 -10.03 -4.86
CA LEU A 169 3.30 -10.65 -3.54
C LEU A 169 3.36 -12.18 -3.64
N LEU A 170 2.57 -12.79 -4.54
CA LEU A 170 2.66 -14.22 -4.83
C LEU A 170 4.03 -14.63 -5.37
N ALA A 171 4.63 -13.82 -6.25
CA ALA A 171 5.97 -14.07 -6.76
C ALA A 171 7.03 -13.98 -5.64
N PHE A 172 6.91 -13.00 -4.75
CA PHE A 172 7.79 -12.88 -3.58
C PHE A 172 7.60 -14.02 -2.58
N ASP A 173 6.37 -14.48 -2.37
CA ASP A 173 6.08 -15.67 -1.56
C ASP A 173 6.70 -16.94 -2.16
N ALA A 174 6.64 -17.11 -3.47
CA ALA A 174 7.29 -18.20 -4.19
C ALA A 174 8.81 -18.14 -4.06
N ALA A 175 9.41 -16.97 -4.28
CA ALA A 175 10.84 -16.78 -4.09
C ALA A 175 11.29 -17.06 -2.65
N ALA A 176 10.53 -16.59 -1.64
CA ALA A 176 10.82 -16.87 -0.24
C ALA A 176 10.72 -18.37 0.09
N ALA A 177 9.73 -19.07 -0.48
CA ALA A 177 9.60 -20.52 -0.30
C ALA A 177 10.76 -21.30 -0.94
N VAL A 178 11.21 -20.90 -2.14
CA VAL A 178 12.40 -21.48 -2.78
C VAL A 178 13.64 -21.25 -1.91
N LEU A 179 13.89 -20.01 -1.48
CA LEU A 179 15.02 -19.68 -0.61
C LEU A 179 14.97 -20.43 0.72
N PHE A 180 13.78 -20.69 1.25
CA PHE A 180 13.57 -21.48 2.47
C PHE A 180 13.96 -22.95 2.28
N VAL A 181 13.63 -23.56 1.13
CA VAL A 181 14.03 -24.94 0.82
C VAL A 181 15.53 -25.05 0.56
N LEU A 182 16.13 -24.06 -0.11
CA LEU A 182 17.55 -24.07 -0.46
C LEU A 182 18.49 -23.82 0.74
N ARG A 183 17.99 -23.26 1.84
CA ARG A 183 18.80 -22.95 3.03
C ARG A 183 18.69 -24.05 4.08
N THR A 184 19.83 -24.63 4.45
CA THR A 184 19.89 -25.80 5.34
C THR A 184 19.73 -25.51 6.83
N ARG A 185 19.82 -24.26 7.28
CA ARG A 185 19.39 -23.78 8.61
C ARG A 185 19.81 -22.33 8.74
N ASP A 186 18.87 -21.49 9.16
CA ASP A 186 19.09 -20.06 9.23
C ASP A 186 19.21 -19.65 10.71
N ARG A 187 20.37 -19.13 11.13
CA ARG A 187 20.59 -18.72 12.52
C ARG A 187 19.54 -17.68 12.95
N PRO A 188 19.03 -17.74 14.19
CA PRO A 188 18.15 -16.71 14.72
C PRO A 188 18.86 -15.36 14.61
N GLY A 189 18.22 -14.40 13.92
CA GLY A 189 18.77 -13.07 13.78
C GLY A 189 18.68 -12.33 15.12
N ARG A 190 19.75 -11.64 15.51
CA ARG A 190 19.69 -10.75 16.69
C ARG A 190 18.80 -9.55 16.37
N ALA A 191 17.89 -9.21 17.28
CA ALA A 191 17.09 -7.99 17.19
C ALA A 191 18.04 -6.78 17.13
N ARG A 192 17.93 -5.98 16.06
CA ARG A 192 18.71 -4.76 15.90
C ARG A 192 17.97 -3.61 16.57
N ALA A 193 18.72 -2.68 17.17
CA ALA A 193 18.15 -1.42 17.64
C ALA A 193 17.42 -0.71 16.48
N PRO A 194 16.21 -0.14 16.69
CA PRO A 194 15.41 0.47 15.64
C PRO A 194 16.15 1.49 14.77
N GLY A 195 17.07 2.28 15.36
CA GLY A 195 17.90 3.24 14.61
C GLY A 195 18.87 2.60 13.61
N ARG A 196 19.53 1.49 13.97
CA ARG A 196 20.38 0.74 13.03
C ARG A 196 19.54 0.05 11.95
N GLY A 197 18.34 -0.42 12.32
CA GLY A 197 17.37 -0.95 11.36
C GLY A 197 16.93 0.09 10.33
N PHE A 198 16.69 1.33 10.77
CA PHE A 198 16.36 2.45 9.88
C PHE A 198 17.47 2.74 8.86
N LEU A 199 18.72 2.92 9.31
CA LEU A 199 19.84 3.20 8.41
C LEU A 199 20.07 2.07 7.40
N LEU A 200 19.95 0.82 7.85
CA LEU A 200 20.02 -0.34 6.96
C LEU A 200 18.88 -0.33 5.94
N LEU A 201 17.65 -0.04 6.36
CA LEU A 201 16.50 0.01 5.46
C LEU A 201 16.67 1.13 4.42
N VAL A 202 17.14 2.31 4.82
CA VAL A 202 17.46 3.40 3.88
C VAL A 202 18.54 2.97 2.89
N GLY A 203 19.64 2.37 3.36
CA GLY A 203 20.72 1.89 2.50
C GLY A 203 20.27 0.83 1.50
N LEU A 204 19.58 -0.21 1.98
CA LEU A 204 19.04 -1.28 1.12
C LEU A 204 18.02 -0.74 0.11
N SER A 205 17.14 0.16 0.56
CA SER A 205 16.15 0.79 -0.31
C SER A 205 16.82 1.65 -1.38
N GLY A 206 17.81 2.46 -1.02
CA GLY A 206 18.55 3.29 -1.96
C GLY A 206 19.29 2.47 -3.01
N LEU A 207 20.00 1.42 -2.58
CA LEU A 207 20.71 0.50 -3.47
C LEU A 207 19.77 -0.26 -4.42
N ALA A 208 18.58 -0.65 -3.96
CA ALA A 208 17.62 -1.40 -4.76
C ALA A 208 16.72 -0.53 -5.64
N TYR A 209 16.52 0.74 -5.30
CA TYR A 209 15.60 1.65 -5.98
C TYR A 209 16.30 2.63 -6.93
N LEU A 210 17.32 3.34 -6.46
CA LEU A 210 17.91 4.46 -7.20
C LEU A 210 18.52 4.04 -8.55
N PRO A 211 19.29 2.93 -8.66
CA PRO A 211 19.83 2.52 -9.96
C PRO A 211 18.73 2.24 -10.98
N LEU A 212 17.66 1.55 -10.57
CA LEU A 212 16.53 1.27 -11.46
C LEU A 212 15.76 2.53 -11.82
N LEU A 213 15.51 3.42 -10.86
CA LEU A 213 14.89 4.72 -11.11
C LEU A 213 15.64 5.51 -12.17
N LEU A 214 16.97 5.61 -12.05
CA LEU A 214 17.80 6.36 -13.00
C LEU A 214 17.91 5.67 -14.37
N ALA A 215 17.82 4.34 -14.43
CA ALA A 215 17.93 3.58 -15.67
C ALA A 215 16.63 3.54 -16.48
N VAL A 216 15.47 3.41 -15.83
CA VAL A 216 14.18 3.21 -16.53
C VAL A 216 13.13 4.28 -16.26
N GLY A 217 13.44 5.25 -15.40
CA GLY A 217 12.53 6.34 -15.03
C GLY A 217 11.44 5.95 -14.04
N PRO A 218 10.61 6.93 -13.62
CA PRO A 218 9.61 6.72 -12.58
C PRO A 218 8.32 6.05 -13.10
N ALA A 219 8.01 6.16 -14.40
CA ALA A 219 6.70 5.82 -14.95
C ALA A 219 6.62 4.46 -15.66
N ARG A 220 7.76 3.78 -15.91
CA ARG A 220 7.77 2.57 -16.72
C ARG A 220 7.14 1.38 -15.98
N TRP A 221 6.11 0.79 -16.57
CA TRP A 221 5.52 -0.48 -16.16
C TRP A 221 5.96 -1.59 -17.13
N VAL A 222 6.21 -2.77 -16.61
CA VAL A 222 6.49 -3.98 -17.39
C VAL A 222 5.50 -5.06 -16.97
N GLY A 223 5.07 -5.90 -17.92
CA GLY A 223 4.08 -6.93 -17.61
C GLY A 223 3.99 -8.05 -18.63
N ILE A 224 3.42 -9.15 -18.19
CA ILE A 224 3.09 -10.34 -18.98
C ILE A 224 1.61 -10.66 -18.68
N GLY A 225 0.74 -10.38 -19.65
CA GLY A 225 -0.71 -10.47 -19.45
C GLY A 225 -1.17 -9.61 -18.26
N PRO A 226 -1.96 -10.14 -17.31
CA PRO A 226 -2.46 -9.39 -16.16
C PRO A 226 -1.41 -9.15 -15.07
N LEU A 227 -0.21 -9.72 -15.16
CA LEU A 227 0.87 -9.47 -14.22
C LEU A 227 1.65 -8.25 -14.68
N ALA A 228 1.57 -7.15 -13.93
CA ALA A 228 2.33 -5.94 -14.18
C ALA A 228 3.09 -5.49 -12.93
N ILE A 229 4.21 -4.81 -13.12
CA ILE A 229 4.97 -4.20 -12.04
C ILE A 229 5.66 -2.92 -12.51
N GLN A 230 5.74 -1.94 -11.62
CA GLN A 230 6.51 -0.73 -11.87
C GLN A 230 8.01 -1.04 -11.82
N ALA A 231 8.68 -0.90 -12.96
CA ALA A 231 10.01 -1.42 -13.19
C ALA A 231 11.06 -0.82 -12.23
N SER A 232 10.96 0.48 -11.94
CA SER A 232 11.88 1.15 -11.02
C SER A 232 11.72 0.72 -9.56
N ARG A 233 10.55 0.18 -9.16
CA ARG A 233 10.21 -0.05 -7.74
C ARG A 233 10.23 -1.51 -7.31
N ILE A 234 10.41 -2.46 -8.23
CA ILE A 234 10.50 -3.89 -7.88
C ILE A 234 11.54 -4.16 -6.79
N GLY A 235 12.73 -3.54 -6.90
CA GLY A 235 13.79 -3.66 -5.91
C GLY A 235 13.42 -3.07 -4.55
N LEU A 236 12.73 -1.93 -4.55
CA LEU A 236 12.20 -1.31 -3.33
C LEU A 236 11.20 -2.24 -2.64
N TYR A 237 10.24 -2.78 -3.38
CA TYR A 237 9.23 -3.70 -2.83
C TYR A 237 9.88 -4.97 -2.27
N ALA A 238 10.86 -5.53 -2.98
CA ALA A 238 11.62 -6.70 -2.53
C ALA A 238 12.40 -6.42 -1.23
N ALA A 239 13.05 -5.24 -1.11
CA ALA A 239 13.79 -4.85 0.09
C ALA A 239 12.89 -4.73 1.33
N TYR A 240 11.69 -4.18 1.17
CA TYR A 240 10.71 -4.07 2.26
C TYR A 240 10.12 -5.43 2.63
N PHE A 241 9.72 -6.23 1.64
CA PHE A 241 9.25 -7.60 1.88
C PHE A 241 10.30 -8.43 2.62
N ALA A 242 11.56 -8.40 2.16
CA ALA A 242 12.68 -9.10 2.80
C ALA A 242 12.96 -8.60 4.22
N THR A 243 12.82 -7.29 4.47
CA THR A 243 12.92 -6.72 5.81
C THR A 243 11.79 -7.24 6.70
N GLY A 244 10.56 -7.34 6.19
CA GLY A 244 9.44 -8.01 6.85
C GLY A 244 9.77 -9.46 7.23
N VAL A 245 10.24 -10.25 6.26
CA VAL A 245 10.68 -11.64 6.48
C VAL A 245 11.78 -11.70 7.54
N ALA A 246 12.74 -10.78 7.51
CA ALA A 246 13.85 -10.72 8.47
C ALA A 246 13.39 -10.38 9.90
N LEU A 247 12.44 -9.45 10.04
CA LEU A 247 11.84 -9.09 11.34
C LEU A 247 11.00 -10.25 11.91
N GLY A 248 10.34 -11.03 11.05
CA GLY A 248 9.60 -12.23 11.44
C GLY A 248 10.45 -13.42 11.87
N ARG A 249 11.79 -13.34 11.75
CA ARG A 249 12.66 -14.52 11.94
C ARG A 249 12.69 -15.14 13.32
N GLY A 250 12.43 -14.35 14.37
CA GLY A 250 12.36 -14.82 15.74
C GLY A 250 10.93 -15.16 16.18
N GLY A 251 10.01 -15.30 15.22
CA GLY A 251 8.59 -15.50 15.45
C GLY A 251 7.94 -14.35 16.22
N ARG A 252 6.76 -14.64 16.78
CA ARG A 252 5.95 -13.66 17.52
C ARG A 252 6.71 -12.96 18.66
N PRO A 253 7.48 -13.64 19.53
CA PRO A 253 8.15 -12.97 20.65
C PRO A 253 9.12 -11.86 20.20
N ALA A 254 9.98 -12.17 19.22
CA ALA A 254 10.94 -11.19 18.69
C ALA A 254 10.24 -10.02 17.99
N LEU A 255 9.16 -10.29 17.25
CA LEU A 255 8.35 -9.25 16.63
C LEU A 255 7.74 -8.31 17.67
N LEU A 256 7.24 -8.85 18.79
CA LEU A 256 6.68 -8.06 19.88
C LEU A 256 7.75 -7.22 20.58
N ASP A 257 8.98 -7.72 20.73
CA ASP A 257 10.11 -6.96 21.28
C ASP A 257 10.49 -5.76 20.40
N VAL A 258 10.67 -5.99 19.10
CA VAL A 258 10.91 -4.92 18.13
C VAL A 258 9.76 -3.92 18.16
N GLY A 259 8.53 -4.41 18.24
CA GLY A 259 7.33 -3.58 18.35
C GLY A 259 7.33 -2.69 19.60
N ARG A 260 7.78 -3.19 20.76
CA ARG A 260 7.94 -2.36 21.99
C ARG A 260 8.94 -1.25 21.77
N ALA A 261 10.12 -1.59 21.27
CA ALA A 261 11.20 -0.63 21.06
C ALA A 261 10.79 0.47 20.07
N LEU A 262 10.01 0.10 19.05
CA LEU A 262 9.48 1.02 18.05
C LEU A 262 8.39 1.93 18.66
N ALA A 263 7.40 1.36 19.35
CA ALA A 263 6.31 2.10 19.98
C ALA A 263 6.79 3.06 21.08
N ALA A 264 7.85 2.70 21.82
CA ALA A 264 8.44 3.55 22.83
C ALA A 264 9.03 4.85 22.25
N ARG A 265 9.42 4.85 20.97
CA ARG A 265 10.03 5.99 20.27
C ARG A 265 9.11 6.59 19.19
N TRP A 266 7.79 6.44 19.33
CA TRP A 266 6.83 6.90 18.32
C TRP A 266 6.97 8.40 17.97
N ARG A 267 7.33 9.26 18.93
CA ARG A 267 7.51 10.71 18.71
C ARG A 267 8.69 11.01 17.77
N PRO A 268 9.94 10.58 18.07
CA PRO A 268 11.05 10.72 17.13
C PRO A 268 10.76 10.17 15.74
N TRP A 269 10.11 9.00 15.64
CA TRP A 269 9.75 8.42 14.34
C TRP A 269 8.73 9.26 13.59
N GLY A 270 7.71 9.77 14.27
CA GLY A 270 6.72 10.68 13.71
C GLY A 270 7.36 11.98 13.20
N LEU A 271 8.21 12.61 14.02
CA LEU A 271 8.93 13.83 13.64
C LEU A 271 9.89 13.59 12.45
N LEU A 272 10.59 12.45 12.44
CA LEU A 272 11.46 12.07 11.32
C LEU A 272 10.65 11.86 10.03
N ALA A 273 9.49 11.19 10.10
CA ALA A 273 8.63 11.00 8.94
C ALA A 273 8.06 12.33 8.43
N LEU A 274 7.65 13.24 9.32
CA LEU A 274 7.20 14.58 8.93
C LEU A 274 8.32 15.38 8.26
N ALA A 275 9.52 15.39 8.85
CA ALA A 275 10.67 16.09 8.28
C ALA A 275 11.09 15.51 6.92
N ALA A 276 11.14 14.18 6.80
CA ALA A 276 11.47 13.51 5.55
C ALA A 276 10.38 13.70 4.48
N GLY A 277 9.10 13.76 4.87
CA GLY A 277 8.00 14.06 3.96
C GLY A 277 8.06 15.49 3.44
N ALA A 278 8.33 16.46 4.32
CA ALA A 278 8.59 17.84 3.93
C ALA A 278 9.80 17.94 2.99
N ALA A 279 10.88 17.21 3.28
CA ALA A 279 12.04 17.13 2.41
C ALA A 279 11.73 16.52 1.03
N LEU A 280 10.84 15.52 0.94
CA LEU A 280 10.38 14.96 -0.34
C LEU A 280 9.60 15.99 -1.16
N VAL A 281 8.71 16.75 -0.54
CA VAL A 281 7.98 17.84 -1.21
C VAL A 281 8.93 18.93 -1.67
N ALA A 282 9.90 19.32 -0.82
CA ALA A 282 10.93 20.29 -1.18
C ALA A 282 11.82 19.77 -2.32
N ALA A 283 12.21 18.50 -2.30
CA ALA A 283 12.99 17.86 -3.36
C ALA A 283 12.28 17.91 -4.71
N ALA A 284 10.97 17.65 -4.74
CA ALA A 284 10.16 17.79 -5.95
C ALA A 284 10.09 19.26 -6.44
N ALA A 285 9.93 20.21 -5.52
CA ALA A 285 9.88 21.63 -5.86
C ALA A 285 11.23 22.20 -6.35
N ILE A 286 12.35 21.75 -5.78
CA ILE A 286 13.71 22.11 -6.21
C ILE A 286 14.03 21.42 -7.53
N GLY A 287 13.64 20.15 -7.68
CA GLY A 287 13.92 19.34 -8.86
C GLY A 287 13.39 19.94 -10.17
N SER A 288 12.33 20.75 -10.12
CA SER A 288 11.82 21.47 -11.31
C SER A 288 12.81 22.50 -11.89
N ARG A 289 13.85 22.86 -11.13
CA ARG A 289 14.91 23.80 -11.52
C ARG A 289 16.24 23.11 -11.84
N LEU A 290 16.30 21.79 -11.70
CA LEU A 290 17.50 20.99 -11.93
C LEU A 290 17.41 20.27 -13.29
N PRO A 291 18.53 19.84 -13.88
CA PRO A 291 18.46 18.93 -15.00
C PRO A 291 17.80 17.61 -14.59
N ALA A 292 17.18 16.93 -15.57
CA ALA A 292 16.21 15.86 -15.30
C ALA A 292 16.80 14.69 -14.47
N ARG A 293 18.08 14.37 -14.68
CA ARG A 293 18.75 13.26 -13.99
C ARG A 293 18.99 13.58 -12.51
N GLU A 294 19.43 14.80 -12.22
CA GLU A 294 19.69 15.32 -10.88
C GLU A 294 18.39 15.48 -10.11
N ALA A 295 17.35 16.01 -10.76
CA ALA A 295 16.00 16.09 -10.21
C ALA A 295 15.47 14.71 -9.80
N LEU A 296 15.65 13.72 -10.67
CA LEU A 296 15.22 12.34 -10.43
C LEU A 296 16.02 11.67 -9.30
N ALA A 297 17.33 11.88 -9.25
CA ALA A 297 18.19 11.40 -8.17
C ALA A 297 17.80 12.00 -6.82
N LEU A 298 17.59 13.33 -6.76
CA LEU A 298 17.19 14.05 -5.55
C LEU A 298 15.83 13.57 -5.04
N ALA A 299 14.82 13.51 -5.92
CA ALA A 299 13.49 13.02 -5.57
C ALA A 299 13.52 11.54 -5.14
N GLY A 300 14.33 10.72 -5.80
CA GLY A 300 14.52 9.32 -5.47
C GLY A 300 15.16 9.11 -4.09
N ALA A 301 16.17 9.90 -3.76
CA ALA A 301 16.85 9.85 -2.47
C ALA A 301 15.91 10.31 -1.34
N ALA A 302 15.23 11.44 -1.52
CA ALA A 302 14.26 11.94 -0.56
C ALA A 302 13.10 10.94 -0.34
N ARG A 303 12.62 10.30 -1.41
CA ARG A 303 11.60 9.24 -1.34
C ARG A 303 12.06 8.05 -0.54
N THR A 304 13.31 7.62 -0.73
CA THR A 304 13.90 6.49 -0.01
C THR A 304 13.91 6.74 1.50
N VAL A 305 14.36 7.93 1.91
CA VAL A 305 14.40 8.33 3.34
C VAL A 305 12.99 8.44 3.91
N PHE A 306 12.07 9.11 3.20
CA PHE A 306 10.70 9.27 3.65
C PHE A 306 9.97 7.93 3.76
N CYS A 307 10.12 7.03 2.78
CA CYS A 307 9.54 5.71 2.81
C CYS A 307 9.97 4.92 4.05
N ALA A 308 11.27 4.93 4.37
CA ALA A 308 11.80 4.23 5.53
C ALA A 308 11.30 4.87 6.84
N ALA A 309 11.25 6.21 6.90
CA ALA A 309 10.77 6.92 8.07
C ALA A 309 9.27 6.63 8.33
N ALA A 310 8.43 6.70 7.29
CA ALA A 310 7.01 6.36 7.37
C ALA A 310 6.78 4.89 7.75
N ALA A 311 7.59 3.97 7.22
CA ALA A 311 7.53 2.54 7.53
C ALA A 311 7.94 2.19 8.96
N LEU A 312 8.61 3.08 9.68
CA LEU A 312 8.83 2.96 11.12
C LEU A 312 7.78 3.73 11.92
N ALA A 313 7.43 4.95 11.49
CA ALA A 313 6.50 5.83 12.19
C ALA A 313 5.08 5.25 12.27
N LEU A 314 4.55 4.72 11.16
CA LEU A 314 3.18 4.19 11.14
C LEU A 314 3.01 2.96 12.05
N PRO A 315 3.88 1.93 11.97
CA PRO A 315 3.83 0.86 12.97
C PRO A 315 4.07 1.37 14.40
N ALA A 316 4.97 2.34 14.62
CA ALA A 316 5.17 2.90 15.97
C ALA A 316 3.88 3.50 16.55
N LEU A 317 3.14 4.27 15.74
CA LEU A 317 1.88 4.88 16.13
C LEU A 317 0.79 3.84 16.38
N PHE A 318 0.61 2.89 15.47
CA PHE A 318 -0.40 1.83 15.62
C PHE A 318 -0.08 0.90 16.79
N LEU A 319 1.18 0.51 16.99
CA LEU A 319 1.58 -0.30 18.14
C LEU A 319 1.43 0.46 19.48
N ARG A 320 1.51 1.79 19.47
CA ARG A 320 1.33 2.62 20.66
C ARG A 320 -0.15 2.87 21.00
N PHE A 321 -0.98 3.14 20.00
CA PHE A 321 -2.36 3.63 20.20
C PHE A 321 -3.43 2.70 19.65
N GLY A 322 -3.11 1.87 18.68
CA GLY A 322 -4.01 0.98 17.95
C GLY A 322 -4.33 -0.34 18.65
N GLY A 323 -3.93 -0.54 19.91
CA GLY A 323 -4.30 -1.73 20.69
C GLY A 323 -5.67 -1.64 21.39
N ARG A 324 -6.24 -0.44 21.54
CA ARG A 324 -7.51 -0.22 22.27
C ARG A 324 -8.71 -0.83 21.54
N ARG A 325 -9.67 -1.45 22.23
CA ARG A 325 -10.88 -2.01 21.59
C ARG A 325 -11.62 -0.98 20.74
N SER A 326 -11.96 -1.32 19.49
CA SER A 326 -12.69 -0.43 18.59
C SER A 326 -13.36 -1.24 17.48
N ALA A 327 -14.69 -1.32 17.53
CA ALA A 327 -15.48 -2.07 16.56
C ALA A 327 -15.28 -1.59 15.11
N ALA A 328 -15.09 -0.27 14.92
CA ALA A 328 -14.84 0.30 13.60
C ALA A 328 -13.49 -0.18 13.02
N TRP A 329 -12.42 -0.12 13.81
CA TRP A 329 -11.10 -0.59 13.39
C TRP A 329 -11.04 -2.11 13.21
N ASP A 330 -11.74 -2.85 14.06
CA ASP A 330 -11.81 -4.31 13.96
C ASP A 330 -12.58 -4.73 12.70
N SER A 331 -13.69 -4.04 12.40
CA SER A 331 -14.41 -4.21 11.13
C SER A 331 -13.54 -3.85 9.93
N LEU A 332 -12.82 -2.72 9.96
CA LEU A 332 -11.97 -2.30 8.85
C LEU A 332 -10.89 -3.34 8.57
N SER A 333 -10.19 -3.78 9.61
CA SER A 333 -9.11 -4.77 9.52
C SER A 333 -9.62 -6.09 8.96
N ALA A 334 -10.78 -6.54 9.44
CA ALA A 334 -11.40 -7.79 8.99
C ALA A 334 -11.84 -7.72 7.53
N ASN A 335 -12.22 -6.54 7.02
CA ASN A 335 -12.71 -6.35 5.65
C ASN A 335 -11.64 -5.81 4.68
N ALA A 336 -10.44 -5.48 5.17
CA ALA A 336 -9.42 -4.75 4.42
C ALA A 336 -9.06 -5.39 3.06
N PHE A 337 -8.89 -6.72 3.03
CA PHE A 337 -8.53 -7.41 1.79
C PHE A 337 -9.66 -7.35 0.74
N ALA A 338 -10.90 -7.52 1.17
CA ALA A 338 -12.06 -7.41 0.29
C ALA A 338 -12.31 -5.96 -0.17
N ILE A 339 -12.14 -4.97 0.70
CA ILE A 339 -12.17 -3.54 0.34
C ILE A 339 -11.13 -3.26 -0.75
N TYR A 340 -9.90 -3.73 -0.55
CA TYR A 340 -8.83 -3.59 -1.52
C TYR A 340 -9.17 -4.19 -2.89
N LEU A 341 -9.94 -5.28 -2.97
CA LEU A 341 -10.36 -5.83 -4.26
C LEU A 341 -11.49 -5.00 -4.90
N LEU A 342 -12.46 -4.56 -4.09
CA LEU A 342 -13.70 -3.95 -4.55
C LEU A 342 -13.61 -2.44 -4.79
N HIS A 343 -12.63 -1.73 -4.21
CA HIS A 343 -12.61 -0.27 -4.22
C HIS A 343 -12.49 0.30 -5.64
N TYR A 344 -11.74 -0.33 -6.53
CA TYR A 344 -11.35 0.30 -7.79
C TYR A 344 -12.53 0.52 -8.75
N PRO A 345 -13.41 -0.46 -8.99
CA PRO A 345 -14.67 -0.19 -9.69
C PRO A 345 -15.49 0.92 -9.04
N ALA A 346 -15.62 0.93 -7.71
CA ALA A 346 -16.40 1.95 -7.02
C ALA A 346 -15.80 3.36 -7.21
N VAL A 347 -14.48 3.48 -7.16
CA VAL A 347 -13.76 4.73 -7.41
C VAL A 347 -13.98 5.22 -8.84
N THR A 348 -13.73 4.38 -9.85
CA THR A 348 -13.75 4.83 -11.26
C THR A 348 -15.15 5.20 -11.72
N TRP A 349 -16.17 4.46 -11.29
CA TRP A 349 -17.55 4.79 -11.61
C TRP A 349 -18.05 6.04 -10.86
N ALA A 350 -17.66 6.24 -9.60
CA ALA A 350 -17.97 7.47 -8.89
C ALA A 350 -17.30 8.69 -9.55
N GLN A 351 -16.02 8.57 -9.95
CA GLN A 351 -15.33 9.61 -10.70
C GLN A 351 -16.02 9.91 -12.03
N ALA A 352 -16.38 8.88 -12.79
CA ALA A 352 -17.07 9.02 -14.07
C ALA A 352 -18.43 9.75 -13.91
N ALA A 353 -19.19 9.42 -12.88
CA ALA A 353 -20.47 10.07 -12.58
C ALA A 353 -20.34 11.56 -12.26
N LEU A 354 -19.19 11.99 -11.71
CA LEU A 354 -18.94 13.38 -11.34
C LEU A 354 -18.29 14.21 -12.47
N LEU A 355 -17.92 13.61 -13.60
CA LEU A 355 -17.17 14.30 -14.68
C LEU A 355 -17.87 15.57 -15.16
N GLY A 356 -19.18 15.50 -15.41
CA GLY A 356 -19.98 16.62 -15.92
C GLY A 356 -20.44 17.64 -14.87
N LEU A 357 -20.16 17.41 -13.58
CA LEU A 357 -20.63 18.30 -12.52
C LEU A 357 -19.65 19.47 -12.30
N PRO A 358 -20.13 20.71 -12.12
CA PRO A 358 -19.32 21.91 -11.91
C PRO A 358 -18.83 22.04 -10.46
N LEU A 359 -18.35 20.94 -9.87
CA LEU A 359 -17.81 20.91 -8.50
C LEU A 359 -16.29 21.01 -8.52
N GLY A 360 -15.71 21.72 -7.55
CA GLY A 360 -14.25 21.80 -7.41
C GLY A 360 -13.60 20.44 -7.12
N ALA A 361 -12.38 20.25 -7.60
CA ALA A 361 -11.60 19.02 -7.42
C ALA A 361 -11.55 18.51 -5.95
N PRO A 362 -11.31 19.35 -4.91
CA PRO A 362 -11.31 18.88 -3.52
C PRO A 362 -12.63 18.22 -3.10
N LEU A 363 -13.76 18.81 -3.48
CA LEU A 363 -15.09 18.27 -3.15
C LEU A 363 -15.35 16.97 -3.91
N LYS A 364 -15.03 16.92 -5.22
CA LYS A 364 -15.17 15.69 -6.00
C LYS A 364 -14.33 14.56 -5.41
N GLY A 365 -13.06 14.81 -5.09
CA GLY A 365 -12.18 13.82 -4.47
C GLY A 365 -12.70 13.33 -3.10
N ALA A 366 -13.23 14.21 -2.26
CA ALA A 366 -13.83 13.85 -0.99
C ALA A 366 -15.09 12.97 -1.17
N VAL A 367 -15.97 13.33 -2.10
CA VAL A 367 -17.18 12.54 -2.43
C VAL A 367 -16.79 11.16 -2.94
N VAL A 368 -15.86 11.07 -3.90
CA VAL A 368 -15.38 9.78 -4.44
C VAL A 368 -14.78 8.92 -3.33
N PHE A 369 -13.95 9.49 -2.46
CA PHE A 369 -13.37 8.73 -1.35
C PHE A 369 -14.45 8.16 -0.43
N VAL A 370 -15.39 8.98 0.04
CA VAL A 370 -16.45 8.54 0.96
C VAL A 370 -17.33 7.48 0.30
N VAL A 371 -17.80 7.72 -0.93
CA VAL A 371 -18.67 6.80 -1.66
C VAL A 371 -17.96 5.48 -1.94
N ALA A 372 -16.75 5.52 -2.49
CA ALA A 372 -16.03 4.31 -2.86
C ALA A 372 -15.60 3.50 -1.62
N PHE A 373 -15.16 4.17 -0.55
CA PHE A 373 -14.79 3.51 0.70
C PHE A 373 -16.01 2.88 1.38
N ALA A 374 -17.13 3.59 1.48
CA ALA A 374 -18.37 3.04 2.04
C ALA A 374 -18.93 1.87 1.20
N ALA A 375 -18.98 2.02 -0.12
CA ALA A 375 -19.48 0.99 -1.03
C ALA A 375 -18.62 -0.28 -1.00
N SER A 376 -17.30 -0.14 -1.05
CA SER A 376 -16.37 -1.27 -0.98
C SER A 376 -16.37 -1.94 0.40
N TRP A 377 -16.55 -1.18 1.48
CA TRP A 377 -16.70 -1.76 2.83
C TRP A 377 -18.03 -2.49 3.02
N ALA A 378 -19.14 -1.91 2.58
CA ALA A 378 -20.45 -2.58 2.60
C ALA A 378 -20.44 -3.86 1.75
N GLY A 379 -19.86 -3.80 0.55
CA GLY A 379 -19.67 -4.96 -0.32
C GLY A 379 -18.78 -6.04 0.31
N ALA A 380 -17.66 -5.64 0.92
CA ALA A 380 -16.77 -6.56 1.63
C ALA A 380 -17.49 -7.27 2.78
N TRP A 381 -18.25 -6.52 3.57
CA TRP A 381 -19.05 -7.07 4.67
C TRP A 381 -20.10 -8.06 4.17
N ALA A 382 -20.81 -7.74 3.07
CA ALA A 382 -21.81 -8.62 2.47
C ALA A 382 -21.17 -9.89 1.91
N LEU A 383 -20.08 -9.78 1.14
CA LEU A 383 -19.38 -10.92 0.56
C LEU A 383 -18.86 -11.89 1.63
N ARG A 384 -18.37 -11.37 2.76
CA ARG A 384 -17.87 -12.20 3.86
C ARG A 384 -18.97 -12.92 4.65
N ARG A 385 -20.25 -12.63 4.40
CA ARG A 385 -21.35 -13.47 4.92
C ARG A 385 -21.53 -14.76 4.14
N ILE A 386 -21.00 -14.84 2.92
CA ILE A 386 -21.07 -16.03 2.09
C ILE A 386 -19.98 -17.01 2.57
N PRO A 387 -20.33 -18.19 3.14
CA PRO A 387 -19.36 -19.06 3.80
C PRO A 387 -18.14 -19.48 2.97
N PRO A 388 -18.26 -19.87 1.68
CA PRO A 388 -17.07 -20.19 0.87
C PRO A 388 -16.18 -18.97 0.62
N VAL A 389 -16.77 -17.79 0.41
CA VAL A 389 -16.04 -16.54 0.17
C VAL A 389 -15.30 -16.09 1.42
N ARG A 390 -15.91 -16.23 2.61
CA ARG A 390 -15.28 -15.93 3.91
C ARG A 390 -14.03 -16.76 4.19
N LYS A 391 -13.91 -17.97 3.62
CA LYS A 391 -12.71 -18.81 3.80
C LYS A 391 -11.51 -18.28 3.01
N VAL A 392 -11.78 -17.52 1.94
CA VAL A 392 -10.80 -16.97 1.02
C VAL A 392 -10.44 -15.53 1.40
N LEU A 393 -11.44 -14.68 1.66
CA LEU A 393 -11.31 -13.24 1.92
C LEU A 393 -10.91 -12.88 3.36
#